data_AF-A0A6L5F070-F1
#
_entry.id   AF-A0A6L5F070-F1
#
_cell.length_a   1.000
_cell.length_b   1.000
_cell.length_c   1.000
_cell.angle_alpha   90.00
_cell.angle_beta   90.00
_cell.angle_gamma   90.00
#
_symmetry.space_group_name_H-M   'P 1'
#
loop_
_entity.id
_entity.type
_entity.pdbx_description
1 polymer ?
#
loop_
_entity_poly.entity_id
_entity_poly.type
_entity_poly.pdbx_seq_one_letter_code
_entity_poly.pdbx_strand_id
1 'polypeptide(L)'
;MPEDAGPGPTEWTRPDEVGVGPWQGEWPDDDRYDPELLAHGDRRNVVDPYRYWRREAIVSDVDRRRHPFHVAIENFQHDHNIGTVVRTANAFAAAAVHIVGRRRWNRRGAMVTDRYQHLHHHPDVDGLAAFAREHELTVVAVDNTHGAERIETARLPRRCVLLFGQEGPGLSAAAREIAELSVAIAQFGSTRSINAGVAAGIVMHTWVSQHADLGRAW
;
A
#
# COMPACT_ATOMS: atom_id res chain seq x y z
N MET A 1 8.82 -0.89 -34.42
CA MET A 1 7.83 -0.65 -33.35
C MET A 1 8.02 -1.79 -32.37
N PRO A 2 8.43 -1.56 -31.11
CA PRO A 2 8.36 -2.65 -30.14
C PRO A 2 6.90 -3.09 -30.07
N GLU A 3 6.68 -4.40 -30.13
CA GLU A 3 5.37 -5.02 -30.00
C GLU A 3 4.68 -4.49 -28.73
N ASP A 4 3.36 -4.28 -28.85
CA ASP A 4 2.46 -3.84 -27.79
C ASP A 4 2.45 -4.90 -26.67
N ALA A 5 3.51 -4.89 -25.85
CA ALA A 5 3.56 -5.58 -24.59
C ALA A 5 2.40 -4.97 -23.78
N GLY A 6 1.47 -5.83 -23.35
CA GLY A 6 0.28 -5.40 -22.63
C GLY A 6 0.59 -4.51 -21.42
N PRO A 7 -0.45 -3.98 -20.75
CA PRO A 7 -0.29 -3.08 -19.62
C PRO A 7 0.70 -3.65 -18.59
N GLY A 8 1.75 -2.90 -18.24
CA GLY A 8 2.74 -3.34 -17.24
C GLY A 8 4.07 -2.60 -17.35
N PRO A 9 4.98 -2.72 -16.36
CA PRO A 9 6.38 -2.32 -16.46
C PRO A 9 7.18 -3.12 -17.50
N THR A 10 8.06 -2.44 -18.24
CA THR A 10 8.94 -3.05 -19.26
C THR A 10 9.78 -4.19 -18.66
N GLU A 11 10.24 -4.04 -17.41
CA GLU A 11 11.07 -5.03 -16.71
C GLU A 11 10.37 -6.39 -16.50
N TRP A 12 9.05 -6.49 -16.62
CA TRP A 12 8.33 -7.76 -16.57
C TRP A 12 8.55 -8.62 -17.81
N THR A 13 8.79 -7.98 -18.96
CA THR A 13 9.06 -8.66 -20.23
C THR A 13 10.55 -8.67 -20.59
N ARG A 14 11.31 -7.68 -20.10
CA ARG A 14 12.75 -7.53 -20.34
C ARG A 14 13.49 -7.25 -19.03
N PRO A 15 13.89 -8.29 -18.29
CA PRO A 15 14.47 -8.13 -16.95
C PRO A 15 15.73 -7.27 -16.88
N ASP A 16 16.47 -7.17 -17.99
CA ASP A 16 17.72 -6.41 -18.08
C ASP A 16 17.50 -4.91 -18.37
N GLU A 17 16.28 -4.50 -18.75
CA GLU A 17 15.92 -3.11 -19.08
C GLU A 17 15.05 -2.50 -17.97
N VAL A 18 15.67 -1.72 -17.06
CA VAL A 18 14.92 -0.97 -16.03
C VAL A 18 14.56 0.43 -16.55
N GLY A 19 13.28 0.60 -16.84
CA GLY A 19 12.69 1.85 -17.32
C GLY A 19 12.94 2.09 -18.81
N VAL A 20 12.77 3.34 -19.23
CA VAL A 20 12.78 3.74 -20.64
C VAL A 20 13.82 4.86 -20.89
N GLY A 21 14.39 4.88 -22.09
CA GLY A 21 15.29 5.95 -22.54
C GLY A 21 14.56 7.26 -22.85
N PRO A 22 15.26 8.28 -23.38
CA PRO A 22 14.63 9.53 -23.83
C PRO A 22 13.48 9.30 -24.82
N TRP A 23 12.49 10.19 -24.76
CA TRP A 23 11.37 10.19 -25.70
C TRP A 23 11.86 10.33 -27.13
N GLN A 24 11.30 9.53 -28.04
CA GLN A 24 11.68 9.51 -29.45
C GLN A 24 10.61 10.22 -30.29
N GLY A 25 11.02 11.21 -31.07
CA GLY A 25 10.13 11.99 -31.94
C GLY A 25 9.66 13.30 -31.29
N GLU A 26 8.52 13.81 -31.78
CA GLU A 26 7.91 15.04 -31.28
C GLU A 26 7.40 14.84 -29.86
N TRP A 27 7.65 15.83 -28.98
CA TRP A 27 7.23 15.75 -27.59
C TRP A 27 5.73 15.97 -27.45
N PRO A 28 5.06 15.26 -26.53
CA PRO A 28 3.65 15.50 -26.24
C PRO A 28 3.40 16.92 -25.72
N ASP A 29 2.36 17.58 -26.23
CA ASP A 29 1.82 18.84 -25.71
C ASP A 29 0.75 18.54 -24.64
N ASP A 30 1.18 18.03 -23.48
CA ASP A 30 0.32 17.70 -22.34
C ASP A 30 1.08 17.94 -21.02
N ASP A 31 0.49 18.76 -20.13
CA ASP A 31 1.10 19.18 -18.86
C ASP A 31 1.41 18.03 -17.90
N ARG A 32 0.81 16.85 -18.10
CA ARG A 32 1.09 15.65 -17.32
C ARG A 32 2.51 15.13 -17.54
N TYR A 33 3.14 15.45 -18.66
CA TYR A 33 4.49 14.98 -18.96
C TYR A 33 5.55 15.89 -18.34
N ASP A 34 6.63 15.27 -17.85
CA ASP A 34 7.77 15.96 -17.27
C ASP A 34 8.88 16.14 -18.34
N PRO A 35 9.23 17.39 -18.71
CA PRO A 35 10.27 17.67 -19.72
C PRO A 35 11.62 17.01 -19.43
N GLU A 36 12.02 16.90 -18.16
CA GLU A 36 13.31 16.29 -17.79
C GLU A 36 13.29 14.78 -18.07
N LEU A 37 12.16 14.13 -17.79
CA LEU A 37 12.00 12.70 -18.07
C LEU A 37 11.90 12.43 -19.57
N LEU A 38 11.22 13.31 -20.32
CA LEU A 38 11.18 13.21 -21.78
C LEU A 38 12.58 13.33 -22.39
N ALA A 39 13.39 14.27 -21.90
CA ALA A 39 14.75 14.52 -22.41
C ALA A 39 15.76 13.41 -22.07
N HIS A 40 15.65 12.82 -20.88
CA HIS A 40 16.70 11.96 -20.32
C HIS A 40 16.27 10.51 -20.08
N GLY A 41 15.00 10.21 -20.26
CA GLY A 41 14.41 8.91 -19.95
C GLY A 41 13.89 8.81 -18.52
N ASP A 42 13.15 7.74 -18.26
CA ASP A 42 12.47 7.50 -16.99
C ASP A 42 12.81 6.12 -16.43
N ARG A 43 13.62 6.11 -15.38
CA ARG A 43 14.05 4.91 -14.65
C ARG A 43 13.35 4.71 -13.31
N ARG A 44 12.28 5.46 -13.03
CA ARG A 44 11.53 5.35 -11.77
C ARG A 44 10.84 3.98 -11.69
N ASN A 45 10.51 3.53 -10.49
CA ASN A 45 9.76 2.28 -10.30
C ASN A 45 8.25 2.54 -10.47
N VAL A 46 7.81 2.71 -11.72
CA VAL A 46 6.40 2.93 -12.12
C VAL A 46 6.07 2.05 -13.31
N VAL A 47 4.80 1.68 -13.47
CA VAL A 47 4.34 0.91 -14.65
C VAL A 47 4.46 1.75 -15.93
N ASP A 48 4.58 1.10 -17.09
CA ASP A 48 4.88 1.81 -18.34
C ASP A 48 3.88 2.90 -18.74
N PRO A 49 2.56 2.73 -18.49
CA PRO A 49 1.58 3.79 -18.73
C PRO A 49 1.85 5.12 -18.00
N TYR A 50 2.66 5.10 -16.93
CA TYR A 50 3.03 6.29 -16.17
C TYR A 50 4.43 6.83 -16.48
N ARG A 51 5.13 6.24 -17.45
CA ARG A 51 6.47 6.73 -17.83
C ARG A 51 6.38 8.17 -18.32
N TYR A 52 7.39 8.94 -17.96
CA TYR A 52 7.51 10.37 -18.25
C TYR A 52 6.47 11.26 -17.56
N TRP A 53 5.44 10.71 -16.91
CA TRP A 53 4.46 11.54 -16.21
C TRP A 53 5.06 12.18 -14.98
N ARG A 54 4.66 13.42 -14.71
CA ARG A 54 4.86 14.09 -13.43
C ARG A 54 4.25 13.27 -12.32
N ARG A 55 4.84 13.34 -11.14
CA ARG A 55 4.38 12.57 -9.97
C ARG A 55 2.92 12.91 -9.63
N GLU A 56 2.58 14.18 -9.67
CA GLU A 56 1.26 14.70 -9.31
C GLU A 56 0.19 14.18 -10.28
N ALA A 57 0.53 14.05 -11.56
CA ALA A 57 -0.34 13.43 -12.57
C ALA A 57 -0.57 11.94 -12.28
N ILE A 58 0.47 11.21 -11.89
CA ILE A 58 0.35 9.79 -11.50
C ILE A 58 -0.55 9.65 -10.27
N VAL A 59 -0.32 10.46 -9.22
CA VAL A 59 -1.13 10.44 -8.00
C VAL A 59 -2.60 10.74 -8.34
N SER A 60 -2.86 11.78 -9.12
CA SER A 60 -4.22 12.16 -9.52
C SER A 60 -4.93 11.07 -10.31
N ASP A 61 -4.22 10.33 -11.17
CA ASP A 61 -4.81 9.23 -11.92
C ASP A 61 -5.10 8.02 -11.02
N VAL A 62 -4.15 7.64 -10.16
CA VAL A 62 -4.34 6.55 -9.19
C VAL A 62 -5.50 6.86 -8.25
N ASP A 63 -5.66 8.11 -7.80
CA ASP A 63 -6.74 8.54 -6.91
C ASP A 63 -8.15 8.26 -7.49
N ARG A 64 -8.31 8.26 -8.82
CA ARG A 64 -9.58 7.92 -9.49
C ARG A 64 -9.96 6.44 -9.37
N ARG A 65 -9.01 5.58 -8.97
CA ARG A 65 -9.17 4.13 -8.92
C ARG A 65 -8.72 3.50 -7.60
N ARG A 66 -8.36 4.31 -6.60
CA ARG A 66 -8.02 3.79 -5.26
C ARG A 66 -9.18 3.00 -4.68
N HIS A 67 -8.83 1.95 -3.98
CA HIS A 67 -9.76 1.15 -3.21
C HIS A 67 -10.06 1.84 -1.87
N PRO A 68 -11.29 1.72 -1.35
CA PRO A 68 -11.73 2.45 -0.16
C PRO A 68 -11.19 1.87 1.16
N PHE A 69 -10.28 0.90 1.11
CA PHE A 69 -9.60 0.43 2.31
C PHE A 69 -8.34 1.26 2.58
N HIS A 70 -8.06 1.41 3.87
CA HIS A 70 -6.90 2.07 4.42
C HIS A 70 -6.03 1.04 5.14
N VAL A 71 -4.77 1.39 5.38
CA VAL A 71 -3.85 0.56 6.16
C VAL A 71 -3.28 1.40 7.29
N ALA A 72 -3.24 0.86 8.51
CA ALA A 72 -2.61 1.52 9.64
C ALA A 72 -1.53 0.62 10.25
N ILE A 73 -0.41 1.21 10.68
CA ILE A 73 0.66 0.48 11.37
C ILE A 73 1.14 1.28 12.59
N GLU A 74 1.21 0.60 13.73
CA GLU A 74 1.78 1.15 14.96
C GLU A 74 3.31 1.29 14.86
N ASN A 75 3.83 2.46 15.22
CA ASN A 75 5.25 2.81 15.15
C ASN A 75 5.76 3.34 16.50
N PHE A 76 5.77 2.50 17.54
CA PHE A 76 6.28 2.91 18.85
C PHE A 76 7.78 2.62 19.04
N GLN A 77 8.33 1.62 18.36
CA GLN A 77 9.73 1.21 18.49
C GLN A 77 10.58 1.36 17.21
N HIS A 78 10.17 2.20 16.25
CA HIS A 78 10.80 2.32 14.92
C HIS A 78 10.69 1.01 14.12
N ASP A 79 9.49 0.69 13.68
CA ASP A 79 9.23 -0.52 12.92
C ASP A 79 9.86 -0.47 11.52
N HIS A 80 10.56 -1.53 11.13
CA HIS A 80 11.27 -1.60 9.85
C HIS A 80 10.37 -2.00 8.67
N ASN A 81 9.18 -2.52 8.94
CA ASN A 81 8.23 -2.98 7.94
C ASN A 81 7.39 -1.85 7.35
N ILE A 82 7.35 -0.66 7.97
CA ILE A 82 6.50 0.46 7.53
C ILE A 82 6.73 0.79 6.04
N GLY A 83 7.98 0.79 5.59
CA GLY A 83 8.27 1.01 4.17
C GLY A 83 7.70 -0.07 3.26
N THR A 84 7.81 -1.34 3.65
CA THR A 84 7.21 -2.46 2.92
C THR A 84 5.68 -2.32 2.88
N VAL A 85 5.05 -1.98 4.00
CA VAL A 85 3.60 -1.76 4.07
C VAL A 85 3.16 -0.63 3.15
N VAL A 86 3.87 0.51 3.16
CA VAL A 86 3.58 1.65 2.27
C VAL A 86 3.71 1.28 0.80
N ARG A 87 4.77 0.54 0.43
CA ARG A 87 4.97 0.06 -0.94
C ARG A 87 3.83 -0.86 -1.38
N THR A 88 3.48 -1.84 -0.55
CA THR A 88 2.41 -2.79 -0.85
C THR A 88 1.05 -2.12 -0.92
N ALA A 89 0.76 -1.16 -0.03
CA ALA A 89 -0.47 -0.37 -0.06
C ALA A 89 -0.60 0.45 -1.35
N ASN A 90 0.49 1.02 -1.87
CA ASN A 90 0.46 1.67 -3.18
C ASN A 90 0.24 0.68 -4.33
N ALA A 91 0.88 -0.48 -4.31
CA ALA A 91 0.70 -1.52 -5.33
C ALA A 91 -0.76 -2.00 -5.42
N PHE A 92 -1.44 -2.16 -4.28
CA PHE A 92 -2.87 -2.50 -4.22
C PHE A 92 -3.80 -1.28 -4.28
N ALA A 93 -3.28 -0.09 -4.60
CA ALA A 93 -4.04 1.16 -4.68
C ALA A 93 -4.93 1.43 -3.45
N ALA A 94 -4.45 1.13 -2.24
CA ALA A 94 -5.11 1.52 -0.99
C ALA A 94 -5.36 3.03 -0.95
N ALA A 95 -6.46 3.45 -0.33
CA ALA A 95 -6.85 4.86 -0.21
C ALA A 95 -5.76 5.69 0.48
N ALA A 96 -5.26 5.19 1.61
CA ALA A 96 -4.23 5.85 2.40
C ALA A 96 -3.51 4.87 3.35
N VAL A 97 -2.34 5.29 3.83
CA VAL A 97 -1.59 4.62 4.90
C VAL A 97 -1.48 5.55 6.11
N HIS A 98 -1.73 5.00 7.30
CA HIS A 98 -1.72 5.70 8.57
C HIS A 98 -0.56 5.21 9.43
N ILE A 99 0.30 6.12 9.86
CA ILE A 99 1.39 5.84 10.79
C ILE A 99 0.94 6.31 12.19
N VAL A 100 0.81 5.37 13.11
CA VAL A 100 0.35 5.64 14.48
C VAL A 100 1.54 5.67 15.43
N GLY A 101 1.64 6.68 16.30
CA GLY A 101 2.77 6.83 17.21
C GLY A 101 3.87 7.73 16.64
N ARG A 102 5.11 7.23 16.55
CA ARG A 102 6.25 8.05 16.11
C ARG A 102 6.08 8.47 14.64
N ARG A 103 6.27 9.76 14.39
CA ARG A 103 6.15 10.32 13.03
C ARG A 103 7.28 9.89 12.09
N ARG A 104 8.48 9.65 12.63
CA ARG A 104 9.65 9.23 11.84
C ARG A 104 9.66 7.71 11.71
N TRP A 105 9.89 7.23 10.50
CA TRP A 105 9.93 5.81 10.17
C TRP A 105 10.94 5.55 9.04
N ASN A 106 11.36 4.30 8.88
CA ASN A 106 12.36 3.91 7.89
C ASN A 106 11.75 3.80 6.47
N ARG A 107 12.05 4.79 5.62
CA ARG A 107 11.55 4.86 4.24
C ARG A 107 12.24 3.94 3.24
N ARG A 108 13.33 3.27 3.63
CA ARG A 108 14.12 2.44 2.71
C ARG A 108 13.28 1.36 2.04
N GLY A 109 12.43 0.67 2.81
CA GLY A 109 11.55 -0.38 2.28
C GLY A 109 10.47 0.13 1.31
N ALA A 110 10.16 1.44 1.35
CA ALA A 110 9.16 2.05 0.46
C ALA A 110 9.67 2.22 -0.96
N MET A 111 10.99 2.18 -1.22
CA MET A 111 11.56 2.33 -2.57
C MET A 111 11.04 3.59 -3.30
N VAL A 112 10.91 4.72 -2.58
CA VAL A 112 10.39 6.02 -3.07
C VAL A 112 8.89 6.00 -3.41
N THR A 113 8.21 4.85 -3.26
CA THR A 113 6.77 4.69 -3.48
C THR A 113 5.93 5.51 -2.50
N ASP A 114 6.51 5.90 -1.35
CA ASP A 114 5.88 6.81 -0.38
C ASP A 114 5.46 8.15 -1.01
N ARG A 115 6.09 8.57 -2.11
CA ARG A 115 5.74 9.80 -2.82
C ARG A 115 4.48 9.70 -3.68
N TYR A 116 3.96 8.49 -3.92
CA TYR A 116 2.76 8.22 -4.72
C TYR A 116 1.58 7.72 -3.87
N GLN A 117 1.70 7.78 -2.55
CA GLN A 117 0.70 7.29 -1.60
C GLN A 117 0.35 8.39 -0.60
N HIS A 118 -0.92 8.47 -0.22
CA HIS A 118 -1.41 9.36 0.83
C HIS A 118 -0.99 8.80 2.19
N LEU A 119 -0.20 9.59 2.93
CA LEU A 119 0.29 9.22 4.25
C LEU A 119 -0.29 10.15 5.31
N HIS A 120 -0.95 9.56 6.29
CA HIS A 120 -1.45 10.27 7.47
C HIS A 120 -0.63 9.87 8.69
N HIS A 121 -0.41 10.83 9.59
CA HIS A 121 0.23 10.58 10.86
C HIS A 121 -0.76 10.84 11.98
N HIS A 122 -0.83 9.89 12.91
CA HIS A 122 -1.60 9.99 14.14
C HIS A 122 -0.65 9.87 15.33
N PRO A 123 -0.72 10.76 16.35
CA PRO A 123 0.15 10.67 17.51
C PRO A 123 -0.10 9.40 18.33
N ASP A 124 -1.32 8.87 18.29
CA ASP A 124 -1.80 7.73 19.07
C ASP A 124 -2.98 7.03 18.36
N VAL A 125 -3.46 5.95 18.98
CA VAL A 125 -4.57 5.12 18.49
C VAL A 125 -5.90 5.90 18.49
N ASP A 126 -6.10 6.82 19.44
CA ASP A 126 -7.32 7.63 19.52
C ASP A 126 -7.47 8.54 18.30
N GLY A 127 -6.36 9.13 17.82
CA GLY A 127 -6.35 9.88 16.56
C GLY A 127 -6.75 9.03 15.35
N LEU A 128 -6.29 7.77 15.29
CA LEU A 128 -6.72 6.84 14.24
C LEU A 128 -8.21 6.51 14.36
N ALA A 129 -8.71 6.24 15.57
CA ALA A 129 -10.11 5.93 15.83
C ALA A 129 -11.02 7.11 15.45
N ALA A 130 -10.62 8.34 15.76
CA ALA A 130 -11.33 9.54 15.37
C ALA A 130 -11.44 9.66 13.84
N PHE A 131 -10.34 9.45 13.12
CA PHE A 131 -10.33 9.44 11.65
C PHE A 131 -11.23 8.33 11.09
N ALA A 132 -11.13 7.11 11.61
CA ALA A 132 -11.93 5.98 11.14
C ALA A 132 -13.43 6.26 11.31
N ARG A 133 -13.84 6.83 12.45
CA ARG A 133 -15.22 7.23 12.71
C ARG A 133 -15.70 8.36 11.79
N GLU A 134 -14.89 9.39 11.57
CA GLU A 134 -15.21 10.50 10.67
C GLU A 134 -15.43 10.04 9.23
N HIS A 135 -14.65 9.05 8.78
CA HIS A 135 -14.69 8.53 7.42
C HIS A 135 -15.53 7.25 7.26
N GLU A 136 -16.25 6.82 8.30
CA GLU A 136 -17.09 5.62 8.30
C GLU A 136 -16.31 4.37 7.86
N LEU A 137 -15.15 4.15 8.47
CA LEU A 137 -14.25 3.03 8.21
C LEU A 137 -14.28 2.05 9.39
N THR A 138 -14.59 0.79 9.12
CA THR A 138 -14.50 -0.27 10.13
C THR A 138 -13.03 -0.55 10.47
N VAL A 139 -12.66 -0.50 11.75
CA VAL A 139 -11.29 -0.85 12.16
C VAL A 139 -11.15 -2.37 12.27
N VAL A 140 -10.24 -2.95 11.49
CA VAL A 140 -9.96 -4.39 11.46
C VAL A 140 -8.58 -4.64 12.06
N ALA A 141 -8.53 -5.21 13.26
CA ALA A 141 -7.28 -5.64 13.90
C ALA A 141 -6.72 -6.88 13.20
N VAL A 142 -5.44 -6.83 12.81
CA VAL A 142 -4.69 -7.97 12.29
C VAL A 142 -3.67 -8.43 13.32
N ASP A 143 -4.02 -9.45 14.09
CA ASP A 143 -3.15 -10.03 15.13
C ASP A 143 -3.56 -11.49 15.41
N ASN A 144 -2.62 -12.30 15.88
CA ASN A 144 -2.84 -13.73 16.15
C ASN A 144 -3.45 -13.96 17.55
N THR A 145 -4.36 -13.09 17.97
CA THR A 145 -5.01 -13.15 19.28
C THR A 145 -6.11 -14.21 19.32
N HIS A 146 -6.36 -14.76 20.51
CA HIS A 146 -7.46 -15.71 20.72
C HIS A 146 -8.80 -15.07 20.31
N GLY A 147 -9.60 -15.79 19.52
CA GLY A 147 -10.92 -15.34 19.06
C GLY A 147 -10.90 -14.55 17.75
N ALA A 148 -9.73 -14.27 17.18
CA ALA A 148 -9.63 -13.70 15.84
C ALA A 148 -10.13 -14.68 14.77
N GLU A 149 -10.89 -14.18 13.81
CA GLU A 149 -11.37 -14.98 12.68
C GLU A 149 -10.23 -15.29 11.70
N ARG A 150 -10.27 -16.47 11.08
CA ARG A 150 -9.30 -16.84 10.04
C ARG A 150 -9.56 -16.00 8.79
N ILE A 151 -8.53 -15.27 8.35
CA ILE A 151 -8.63 -14.36 7.21
C ILE A 151 -9.04 -15.08 5.91
N GLU A 152 -8.71 -16.37 5.82
CA GLU A 152 -9.04 -17.25 4.70
C GLU A 152 -10.55 -17.45 4.53
N THR A 153 -11.33 -17.30 5.60
CA THR A 153 -12.79 -17.47 5.61
C THR A 153 -13.56 -16.21 5.98
N ALA A 154 -12.92 -15.27 6.67
CA ALA A 154 -13.53 -14.01 7.09
C ALA A 154 -13.98 -13.16 5.89
N ARG A 155 -15.00 -12.34 6.09
CA ARG A 155 -15.42 -11.31 5.13
C ARG A 155 -14.91 -9.95 5.61
N LEU A 156 -13.97 -9.38 4.88
CA LEU A 156 -13.46 -8.06 5.20
C LEU A 156 -14.50 -6.99 4.79
N PRO A 157 -14.73 -5.96 5.62
CA PRO A 157 -15.55 -4.82 5.22
C PRO A 157 -14.93 -4.10 4.01
N ARG A 158 -15.77 -3.63 3.09
CA ARG A 158 -15.29 -2.91 1.90
C ARG A 158 -14.61 -1.59 2.28
N ARG A 159 -15.17 -0.85 3.24
CA ARG A 159 -14.62 0.39 3.80
C ARG A 159 -14.03 0.09 5.17
N CYS A 160 -12.72 -0.07 5.24
CA CYS A 160 -12.05 -0.43 6.50
C CYS A 160 -10.66 0.19 6.63
N VAL A 161 -10.15 0.18 7.86
CA VAL A 161 -8.73 0.35 8.16
C VAL A 161 -8.18 -1.00 8.61
N LEU A 162 -7.24 -1.56 7.85
CA LEU A 162 -6.49 -2.75 8.23
C LEU A 162 -5.37 -2.33 9.19
N LEU A 163 -5.52 -2.62 10.48
CA LEU A 163 -4.65 -2.17 11.56
C LEU A 163 -3.65 -3.25 11.97
N PHE A 164 -2.37 -2.94 11.79
CA PHE A 164 -1.24 -3.79 12.11
C PHE A 164 -0.47 -3.25 13.31
N GLY A 165 -0.08 -4.17 14.19
CA GLY A 165 0.81 -3.86 15.30
C GLY A 165 2.26 -3.69 14.86
N GLN A 166 3.09 -3.25 15.81
CA GLN A 166 4.53 -3.23 15.62
C GLN A 166 5.13 -4.63 15.83
N GLU A 167 6.27 -4.88 15.22
CA GLU A 167 7.00 -6.14 15.35
C GLU A 167 7.45 -6.41 16.78
N GLY A 168 7.20 -7.63 17.26
CA GLY A 168 7.46 -8.05 18.63
C GLY A 168 6.17 -8.14 19.46
N PRO A 169 5.70 -7.05 20.09
CA PRO A 169 4.54 -7.08 20.98
C PRO A 169 3.20 -7.21 20.24
N GLY A 170 3.16 -6.99 18.92
CA GLY A 170 1.92 -6.98 18.15
C GLY A 170 1.12 -5.70 18.39
N LEU A 171 -0.22 -5.81 18.34
CA LEU A 171 -1.11 -4.68 18.60
C LEU A 171 -1.10 -4.25 20.07
N SER A 172 -1.11 -2.95 20.30
CA SER A 172 -1.37 -2.39 21.63
C SER A 172 -2.78 -2.76 22.13
N ALA A 173 -2.99 -2.70 23.45
CA ALA A 173 -4.32 -2.93 24.03
C ALA A 173 -5.36 -1.94 23.48
N ALA A 174 -5.00 -0.66 23.39
CA ALA A 174 -5.86 0.38 22.82
C ALA A 174 -6.23 0.07 21.36
N ALA A 175 -5.28 -0.41 20.55
CA ALA A 175 -5.54 -0.80 19.16
C ALA A 175 -6.53 -1.97 19.04
N ARG A 176 -6.50 -2.91 19.98
CA ARG A 176 -7.47 -4.02 20.04
C ARG A 176 -8.85 -3.55 20.50
N GLU A 177 -8.91 -2.58 21.41
CA GLU A 177 -10.17 -2.05 21.95
C GLU A 177 -10.98 -1.28 20.90
N ILE A 178 -10.33 -0.55 19.99
CA ILE A 178 -11.02 0.19 18.92
C ILE A 178 -11.43 -0.69 17.74
N ALA A 179 -10.97 -1.94 17.69
CA ALA A 179 -11.22 -2.83 16.56
C ALA A 179 -12.63 -3.43 16.62
N GLU A 180 -13.35 -3.32 15.52
CA GLU A 180 -14.70 -3.89 15.36
C GLU A 180 -14.66 -5.33 14.83
N LEU A 181 -13.56 -5.69 14.16
CA LEU A 181 -13.28 -7.04 13.67
C LEU A 181 -11.82 -7.39 13.97
N SER A 182 -11.56 -8.62 14.41
CA SER A 182 -10.21 -9.14 14.58
C SER A 182 -10.00 -10.33 13.64
N VAL A 183 -8.93 -10.29 12.86
CA VAL A 183 -8.56 -11.37 11.94
C VAL A 183 -7.13 -11.84 12.17
N ALA A 184 -6.89 -13.12 11.90
CA ALA A 184 -5.59 -13.76 11.97
C ALA A 184 -5.34 -14.62 10.72
N ILE A 185 -4.09 -14.64 10.26
CA ILE A 185 -3.65 -15.55 9.20
C ILE A 185 -3.49 -16.96 9.79
N ALA A 186 -3.98 -17.99 9.10
CA ALA A 186 -3.78 -19.36 9.53
C ALA A 186 -2.29 -19.72 9.52
N GLN A 187 -1.79 -20.26 10.63
CA GLN A 187 -0.40 -20.67 10.79
C GLN A 187 -0.35 -22.14 11.22
N PHE A 188 0.54 -22.90 10.57
CA PHE A 188 0.73 -24.34 10.80
C PHE A 188 2.15 -24.71 11.24
N GLY A 189 3.04 -23.72 11.31
CA GLY A 189 4.44 -23.89 11.71
C GLY A 189 4.67 -23.66 13.20
N SER A 190 5.95 -23.68 13.60
CA SER A 190 6.39 -23.52 14.99
C SER A 190 6.68 -22.07 15.41
N THR A 191 6.63 -21.12 14.48
CA THR A 191 6.80 -19.70 14.79
C THR A 191 5.58 -19.13 15.52
N ARG A 192 5.80 -18.10 16.33
CA ARG A 192 4.73 -17.39 17.04
C ARG A 192 3.95 -16.43 16.13
N SER A 193 4.58 -15.95 15.07
CA SER A 193 4.00 -14.94 14.17
C SER A 193 4.63 -14.96 12.78
N ILE A 194 3.92 -14.33 11.84
CA ILE A 194 4.40 -13.92 10.52
C ILE A 194 4.99 -12.51 10.63
N ASN A 195 5.99 -12.18 9.82
CA ASN A 195 6.51 -10.81 9.71
C ASN A 195 5.38 -9.80 9.38
N ALA A 196 5.37 -8.63 10.03
CA ALA A 196 4.28 -7.67 9.90
C ALA A 196 4.08 -7.16 8.46
N GLY A 197 5.16 -6.94 7.70
CA GLY A 197 5.08 -6.54 6.30
C GLY A 197 4.48 -7.63 5.40
N VAL A 198 4.85 -8.90 5.65
CA VAL A 198 4.25 -10.06 4.95
C VAL A 198 2.78 -10.20 5.30
N ALA A 199 2.43 -10.12 6.58
CA ALA A 199 1.04 -10.18 7.03
C ALA A 199 0.20 -9.07 6.38
N ALA A 200 0.74 -7.86 6.30
CA ALA A 200 0.08 -6.74 5.63
C ALA A 200 -0.19 -7.04 4.14
N GLY A 201 0.78 -7.62 3.43
CA GLY A 201 0.58 -8.04 2.05
C GLY A 201 -0.53 -9.09 1.89
N ILE A 202 -0.55 -10.11 2.76
CA ILE A 202 -1.58 -11.17 2.72
C ILE A 202 -2.97 -10.57 2.94
N VAL A 203 -3.16 -9.77 4.00
CA VAL A 203 -4.49 -9.24 4.33
C VAL A 203 -4.97 -8.22 3.30
N MET A 204 -4.10 -7.35 2.78
CA MET A 204 -4.45 -6.45 1.69
C MET A 204 -4.85 -7.22 0.43
N HIS A 205 -4.10 -8.27 0.07
CA HIS A 205 -4.43 -9.10 -1.08
C HIS A 205 -5.74 -9.87 -0.89
N THR A 206 -6.05 -10.31 0.34
CA THR A 206 -7.35 -10.90 0.65
C THR A 206 -8.48 -9.90 0.42
N TRP A 207 -8.31 -8.63 0.83
CA TRP A 207 -9.29 -7.58 0.53
C TRP A 207 -9.49 -7.42 -0.98
N VAL A 208 -8.38 -7.33 -1.73
CA VAL A 208 -8.41 -7.20 -3.20
C VAL A 208 -9.18 -8.37 -3.82
N SER A 209 -8.89 -9.59 -3.39
CA SER A 209 -9.55 -10.81 -3.88
C SER A 209 -11.05 -10.83 -3.58
N GLN A 210 -11.50 -10.17 -2.51
CA GLN A 210 -12.92 -10.10 -2.12
C GLN A 210 -13.69 -8.96 -2.80
N HIS A 211 -13.03 -7.84 -3.13
CA HIS A 211 -13.70 -6.57 -3.42
C HIS A 211 -13.27 -5.86 -4.70
N ALA A 212 -12.06 -6.11 -5.19
CA ALA A 212 -11.51 -5.39 -6.34
C ALA A 212 -12.06 -5.92 -7.66
N ASP A 213 -12.15 -5.04 -8.65
CA ASP A 213 -12.36 -5.43 -10.04
C ASP A 213 -11.01 -5.78 -10.67
N LEU A 214 -10.74 -7.08 -10.80
CA LEU A 214 -9.47 -7.57 -11.33
C LEU A 214 -9.27 -7.25 -12.82
N GLY A 215 -10.34 -6.90 -13.56
CA GLY A 215 -10.22 -6.44 -14.94
C GLY A 215 -9.55 -5.07 -15.08
N ARG A 216 -9.32 -4.37 -13.97
CA ARG A 216 -8.63 -3.07 -13.91
C ARG A 216 -7.17 -3.18 -13.44
N ALA A 217 -6.67 -4.40 -13.22
CA ALA A 217 -5.26 -4.65 -12.94
C ALA A 217 -4.42 -4.46 -14.21
N TRP A 218 -3.16 -4.07 -14.03
CA TRP A 218 -2.15 -4.00 -15.09
C TRP A 218 -1.41 -5.33 -15.11
#